data_AF-A0A496YPF5-F1
#
_entry.id   AF-A0A496YPF5-F1
#
_cell.length_a   1.000
_cell.length_b   1.000
_cell.length_c   1.000
_cell.angle_alpha   90.00
_cell.angle_beta   90.00
_cell.angle_gamma   90.00
#
_symmetry.space_group_name_H-M   'P 1'
#
loop_
_entity.id
_entity.type
_entity.pdbx_description
1 polymer ?
#
loop_
_entity_poly.entity_id
_entity_poly.type
_entity_poly.pdbx_seq_one_letter_code
_entity_poly.pdbx_strand_id
1 'polypeptide(L)'
;EKRQIQRGDVLASEDSLKPTYMVDVVLELLPSAPRMLKNRAKVRFHTGTSEIISTVILLNRDELKPGDRCYSQIRLEQPTVVLAHDRYVLRSYSPVRTIGGGEILNALPQKKKRFSEKVLAELKVLDSGDLGRITEQYIASGRYKGVKRSILPFLTNASKKSLEKILNDLAAQKKITLFDKESGLFLHADFLGKARDEITKILAEYHRDFPLKGGLLKEELRSRLKWSDNQKLFNYLVNQLVEENVIVQEREILRLKGHRVTLARDQEKVRSKIEEIYLKGGLQPPYFREVKEKLGGSDADELLQVMVKDGILVKVKEDLYFHRNVIEGLRKKLIEFLRQNGEIDTPEFKSMTNASRKYTIPLLEYFDHSQVTVRVGDKRILRKK
;
A
#
# COMPACT_ATOMS: atom_id res chain seq x y z
N GLU A 1 6.53 -8.11 -51.80
CA GLU A 1 7.48 -8.16 -50.67
C GLU A 1 8.32 -6.88 -50.49
N LYS A 2 9.13 -6.39 -51.45
CA LYS A 2 9.92 -5.14 -51.30
C LYS A 2 9.14 -3.85 -50.95
N ARG A 3 7.80 -3.82 -51.11
CA ARG A 3 6.95 -2.66 -50.81
C ARG A 3 6.59 -2.50 -49.32
N GLN A 4 6.86 -3.50 -48.48
CA GLN A 4 6.55 -3.45 -47.04
C GLN A 4 7.72 -2.96 -46.18
N ILE A 5 8.94 -2.94 -46.74
CA ILE A 5 10.16 -2.50 -46.04
C ILE A 5 10.34 -0.99 -46.26
N GLN A 6 10.45 -0.24 -45.18
CA GLN A 6 10.69 1.20 -45.20
C GLN A 6 12.09 1.53 -44.68
N ARG A 7 12.61 2.70 -45.09
CA ARG A 7 13.83 3.24 -44.46
C ARG A 7 13.53 3.51 -43.00
N GLY A 8 14.40 3.03 -42.11
CA GLY A 8 14.16 3.04 -40.67
C GLY A 8 13.82 1.68 -40.08
N ASP A 9 13.50 0.67 -40.91
CA ASP A 9 13.31 -0.70 -40.45
C ASP A 9 14.64 -1.30 -39.97
N VAL A 10 14.59 -2.01 -38.84
CA VAL A 10 15.76 -2.60 -38.19
C VAL A 10 15.71 -4.12 -38.30
N LEU A 11 16.80 -4.73 -38.77
CA LEU A 11 16.97 -6.18 -38.77
C LEU A 11 17.67 -6.60 -37.47
N ALA A 12 17.01 -7.45 -36.70
CA ALA A 12 17.47 -7.88 -35.39
C ALA A 12 17.09 -9.33 -35.12
N SER A 13 17.78 -9.97 -34.17
CA SER A 13 17.40 -11.30 -33.70
C SER A 13 16.04 -11.25 -32.98
N GLU A 14 15.32 -12.36 -32.99
CA GLU A 14 14.04 -12.48 -32.30
C GLU A 14 14.15 -12.07 -30.81
N ASP A 15 13.18 -11.30 -30.34
CA ASP A 15 13.09 -10.76 -28.96
C ASP A 15 14.28 -9.92 -28.47
N SER A 16 15.24 -9.57 -29.33
CA SER A 16 16.43 -8.82 -28.94
C SER A 16 16.17 -7.32 -28.76
N LEU A 17 15.19 -6.78 -29.49
CA LEU A 17 14.84 -5.37 -29.48
C LEU A 17 13.35 -5.19 -29.23
N LYS A 18 12.97 -4.08 -28.58
CA LYS A 18 11.58 -3.74 -28.31
C LYS A 18 11.23 -2.37 -28.89
N PRO A 19 10.10 -2.25 -29.62
CA PRO A 19 9.63 -0.95 -30.06
C PRO A 19 9.20 -0.11 -28.84
N THR A 20 9.52 1.17 -28.87
CA THR A 20 9.18 2.13 -27.82
C THR A 20 8.53 3.39 -28.39
N TYR A 21 7.62 3.98 -27.63
CA TYR A 21 7.04 5.30 -27.88
C TYR A 21 7.70 6.39 -27.03
N MET A 22 8.71 6.03 -26.25
CA MET A 22 9.28 6.92 -25.25
C MET A 22 10.73 6.56 -24.99
N VAL A 23 11.58 7.58 -24.86
CA VAL A 23 12.99 7.39 -24.51
C VAL A 23 13.38 8.40 -23.44
N ASP A 24 14.19 7.98 -22.48
CA ASP A 24 14.86 8.92 -21.59
C ASP A 24 16.22 9.24 -22.19
N VAL A 25 16.54 10.52 -22.21
CA VAL A 25 17.72 11.01 -22.94
C VAL A 25 18.44 12.09 -22.16
N VAL A 26 19.72 12.19 -22.46
CA VAL A 26 20.45 13.44 -22.32
C VAL A 26 20.09 14.32 -23.49
N LEU A 27 19.68 15.55 -23.22
CA LEU A 27 19.39 16.56 -24.22
C LEU A 27 20.36 17.73 -24.07
N GLU A 28 21.11 17.98 -25.13
CA GLU A 28 21.93 19.18 -25.32
C GLU A 28 21.28 20.06 -26.40
N LEU A 29 21.00 21.32 -26.06
CA LEU A 29 20.54 22.31 -27.03
C LEU A 29 21.76 23.06 -27.58
N LEU A 30 21.91 23.10 -28.90
CA LEU A 30 23.05 23.75 -29.53
C LEU A 30 23.09 25.25 -29.19
N PRO A 31 24.27 25.86 -29.00
CA PRO A 31 24.39 27.32 -28.86
C PRO A 31 23.82 28.10 -30.05
N SER A 32 23.82 27.50 -31.24
CA SER A 32 23.25 28.06 -32.47
C SER A 32 21.73 27.92 -32.59
N ALA A 33 21.06 27.34 -31.59
CA ALA A 33 19.61 27.20 -31.59
C ALA A 33 18.95 28.60 -31.56
N PRO A 34 17.94 28.86 -32.40
CA PRO A 34 17.39 30.21 -32.58
C PRO A 34 16.57 30.71 -31.38
N ARG A 35 16.11 29.79 -30.52
CA ARG A 35 15.29 30.09 -29.35
C ARG A 35 15.46 29.04 -28.28
N MET A 36 15.09 29.39 -27.06
CA MET A 36 14.98 28.47 -25.94
C MET A 36 13.95 27.37 -26.25
N LEU A 37 14.25 26.14 -25.85
CA LEU A 37 13.34 25.02 -26.02
C LEU A 37 12.39 24.95 -24.83
N LYS A 38 11.10 25.18 -25.06
CA LYS A 38 10.07 25.06 -24.02
C LYS A 38 9.73 23.60 -23.75
N ASN A 39 9.31 23.30 -22.53
CA ASN A 39 8.73 22.02 -22.19
C ASN A 39 7.49 21.74 -23.06
N ARG A 40 7.31 20.48 -23.46
CA ARG A 40 6.28 20.01 -24.41
C ARG A 40 6.40 20.60 -25.82
N ALA A 41 7.55 21.16 -26.19
CA ALA A 41 7.78 21.56 -27.58
C ALA A 41 7.74 20.34 -28.51
N LYS A 42 7.09 20.53 -29.67
CA LYS A 42 7.16 19.57 -30.79
C LYS A 42 8.48 19.73 -31.53
N VAL A 43 9.13 18.59 -31.79
CA VAL A 43 10.41 18.48 -32.49
C VAL A 43 10.37 17.28 -33.44
N ARG A 44 11.29 17.24 -34.39
CA ARG A 44 11.57 16.05 -35.21
C ARG A 44 12.74 15.32 -34.56
N PHE A 45 12.50 14.09 -34.14
CA PHE A 45 13.49 13.18 -33.56
C PHE A 45 14.06 12.29 -34.65
N HIS A 46 15.37 12.36 -34.84
CA HIS A 46 16.08 11.57 -35.84
C HIS A 46 16.94 10.52 -35.16
N THR A 47 16.69 9.26 -35.49
CA THR A 47 17.50 8.11 -35.07
C THR A 47 17.45 7.04 -36.16
N GLY A 48 18.54 6.29 -36.35
CA GLY A 48 18.54 5.08 -37.20
C GLY A 48 17.94 5.28 -38.60
N THR A 49 18.18 6.43 -39.24
CA THR A 49 17.58 6.86 -40.54
C THR A 49 16.07 7.15 -40.55
N SER A 50 15.41 7.05 -39.39
CA SER A 50 14.01 7.44 -39.17
C SER A 50 13.89 8.90 -38.77
N GLU A 51 12.76 9.52 -39.13
CA GLU A 51 12.35 10.85 -38.69
C GLU A 51 10.97 10.77 -38.05
N ILE A 52 10.87 11.12 -36.76
CA ILE A 52 9.65 10.92 -35.98
C ILE A 52 9.25 12.22 -35.28
N ILE A 53 8.01 12.67 -35.50
CA ILE A 53 7.46 13.81 -34.75
C ILE A 53 7.36 13.41 -33.28
N SER A 54 7.89 14.27 -32.42
CA SER A 54 8.08 13.96 -31.02
C SER A 54 7.82 15.17 -30.12
N THR A 55 7.46 14.90 -28.87
CA THR A 55 7.26 15.92 -27.84
C THR A 55 8.34 15.79 -26.78
N VAL A 56 9.11 16.87 -26.56
CA VAL A 56 10.15 16.91 -25.51
C VAL A 56 9.55 17.24 -24.16
N ILE A 57 9.80 16.40 -23.16
CA ILE A 57 9.43 16.66 -21.76
C ILE A 57 10.69 16.94 -20.95
N LEU A 58 10.85 18.19 -20.53
CA LEU A 58 11.97 18.61 -19.68
C LEU A 58 11.68 18.21 -18.23
N LEU A 59 12.62 17.50 -17.59
CA LEU A 59 12.37 16.87 -16.29
C LEU A 59 12.70 17.76 -15.08
N ASN A 60 13.63 18.72 -15.22
CA ASN A 60 14.08 19.58 -14.11
C ASN A 60 13.87 21.08 -14.35
N ARG A 61 13.22 21.48 -15.46
CA ARG A 61 13.03 22.89 -15.85
C ARG A 61 11.86 23.03 -16.81
N ASP A 62 11.35 24.24 -16.98
CA ASP A 62 10.30 24.56 -17.96
C ASP A 62 10.86 24.99 -19.32
N GLU A 63 12.08 25.52 -19.37
CA GLU A 63 12.74 25.95 -20.59
C GLU A 63 14.23 25.60 -20.57
N LEU A 64 14.80 25.26 -21.72
CA LEU A 64 16.22 24.95 -21.91
C LEU A 64 16.88 26.02 -22.79
N LYS A 65 17.95 26.65 -22.31
CA LYS A 65 18.67 27.71 -23.04
C LYS A 65 19.63 27.11 -24.07
N PRO A 66 19.91 27.82 -25.19
CA PRO A 66 20.97 27.41 -26.11
C PRO A 66 22.31 27.25 -25.38
N GLY A 67 23.00 26.13 -25.63
CA GLY A 67 24.24 25.75 -24.94
C GLY A 67 24.06 24.93 -23.66
N ASP A 68 22.82 24.82 -23.14
CA ASP A 68 22.58 24.04 -21.93
C ASP A 68 22.32 22.56 -22.22
N ARG A 69 22.65 21.73 -21.22
CA ARG A 69 22.36 20.30 -21.15
C ARG A 69 21.33 19.99 -20.04
N CYS A 70 20.43 19.04 -20.28
CA CYS A 70 19.50 18.54 -19.27
C CYS A 70 19.08 17.09 -19.53
N TYR A 71 18.44 16.47 -18.53
CA TYR A 71 17.74 15.21 -18.72
C TYR A 71 16.31 15.47 -19.19
N SER A 72 15.88 14.72 -20.21
CA SER A 72 14.54 14.86 -20.77
C SER A 72 13.96 13.50 -21.14
N GLN A 73 12.65 13.47 -21.29
CA GLN A 73 11.93 12.33 -21.82
C GLN A 73 11.31 12.74 -23.15
N ILE A 74 11.64 12.02 -24.23
CA ILE A 74 11.09 12.28 -25.55
C ILE A 74 9.96 11.29 -25.79
N ARG A 75 8.79 11.81 -26.15
CA ARG A 75 7.60 11.02 -26.50
C ARG A 75 7.43 11.05 -28.01
N LEU A 76 7.39 9.87 -28.61
CA LEU A 76 7.35 9.65 -30.04
C LEU A 76 5.90 9.46 -30.49
N GLU A 77 5.50 10.07 -31.60
CA GLU A 77 4.16 9.85 -32.18
C GLU A 77 4.05 8.47 -32.86
N GLN A 78 5.19 7.85 -33.20
CA GLN A 78 5.30 6.52 -33.78
C GLN A 78 6.36 5.71 -33.02
N PRO A 79 6.21 4.38 -32.94
CA PRO A 79 7.19 3.57 -32.24
C PRO A 79 8.51 3.53 -33.02
N THR A 80 9.61 3.42 -32.30
CA THR A 80 10.94 3.20 -32.89
C THR A 80 11.72 2.18 -32.08
N VAL A 81 12.84 1.73 -32.65
CA VAL A 81 13.76 0.81 -31.99
C VAL A 81 15.09 1.51 -31.79
N VAL A 82 15.55 1.54 -30.55
CA VAL A 82 16.79 2.17 -30.12
C VAL A 82 17.43 1.36 -29.00
N LEU A 83 18.72 1.56 -28.79
CA LEU A 83 19.48 1.00 -27.69
C LEU A 83 19.97 2.09 -26.75
N ALA A 84 20.38 1.67 -25.55
CA ALA A 84 21.13 2.55 -24.65
C ALA A 84 22.44 2.96 -25.32
N HIS A 85 22.80 4.24 -25.13
CA HIS A 85 23.97 4.92 -25.70
C HIS A 85 23.88 5.26 -27.20
N ASP A 86 22.73 5.03 -27.84
CA ASP A 86 22.50 5.51 -29.21
C ASP A 86 22.44 7.05 -29.24
N ARG A 87 23.09 7.64 -30.26
CA ARG A 87 23.02 9.08 -30.51
C ARG A 87 21.80 9.43 -31.35
N TYR A 88 21.19 10.57 -31.06
CA TYR A 88 20.06 11.10 -31.81
C TYR A 88 20.25 12.58 -32.10
N VAL A 89 19.52 13.06 -33.12
CA VAL A 89 19.49 14.47 -33.51
C VAL A 89 18.08 15.02 -33.35
N LEU A 90 17.98 16.23 -32.78
CA LEU A 90 16.73 16.98 -32.73
C LEU A 90 16.74 18.12 -33.74
N ARG A 91 15.64 18.20 -34.48
CA ARG A 91 15.34 19.32 -35.38
C ARG A 91 14.06 20.02 -34.97
N SER A 92 14.00 21.33 -35.21
CA SER A 92 12.79 22.12 -35.01
C SER A 92 11.65 21.63 -35.90
N TYR A 93 10.42 21.74 -35.41
CA TYR A 93 9.23 21.33 -36.15
C TYR A 93 9.05 22.12 -37.47
N SER A 94 9.18 23.45 -37.39
CA SER A 94 9.19 24.38 -38.53
C SER A 94 9.85 25.72 -38.13
N PRO A 95 10.71 26.33 -38.97
CA PRO A 95 11.36 25.72 -40.13
C PRO A 95 12.25 24.55 -39.69
N VAL A 96 12.54 23.60 -40.59
CA VAL A 96 13.31 22.39 -40.23
C VAL A 96 14.80 22.72 -40.13
N ARG A 97 15.32 22.79 -38.90
CA ARG A 97 16.72 23.08 -38.60
C ARG A 97 17.20 22.23 -37.44
N THR A 98 18.46 21.81 -37.46
CA THR A 98 19.07 21.15 -36.29
C THR A 98 19.15 22.12 -35.12
N ILE A 99 18.60 21.72 -33.98
CA ILE A 99 18.56 22.53 -32.76
C ILE A 99 19.33 21.91 -31.61
N GLY A 100 19.58 20.60 -31.65
CA GLY A 100 20.13 19.86 -30.53
C GLY A 100 20.28 18.38 -30.84
N GLY A 101 20.59 17.63 -29.80
CA GLY A 101 20.69 16.18 -29.84
C GLY A 101 21.20 15.65 -28.51
N GLY A 102 21.67 14.42 -28.53
CA GLY A 102 22.31 13.83 -27.37
C GLY A 102 22.32 12.32 -27.46
N GLU A 103 22.19 11.69 -26.30
CA GLU A 103 22.33 10.26 -26.13
C GLU A 103 21.11 9.65 -25.41
N ILE A 104 20.73 8.45 -25.82
CA ILE A 104 19.64 7.69 -25.25
C ILE A 104 20.15 6.95 -24.00
N LEU A 105 19.55 7.26 -22.84
CA LEU A 105 19.89 6.64 -21.57
C LEU A 105 19.06 5.39 -21.30
N ASN A 106 17.76 5.43 -21.63
CA ASN A 106 16.85 4.32 -21.44
C ASN A 106 15.94 4.19 -22.67
N ALA A 107 16.04 3.04 -23.33
CA ALA A 107 15.26 2.69 -24.51
C ALA A 107 13.81 2.25 -24.20
N LEU A 108 13.50 1.90 -22.95
CA LEU A 108 12.16 1.47 -22.55
C LEU A 108 11.76 2.04 -21.18
N PRO A 109 11.67 3.37 -21.06
CA PRO A 109 11.31 4.03 -19.82
C PRO A 109 9.81 3.96 -19.55
N GLN A 110 9.45 4.14 -18.28
CA GLN A 110 8.09 4.47 -17.88
C GLN A 110 7.90 6.00 -17.82
N LYS A 111 6.65 6.45 -17.79
CA LYS A 111 6.32 7.86 -17.63
C LYS A 111 6.89 8.40 -16.32
N LYS A 112 7.77 9.41 -16.40
CA LYS A 112 8.42 10.00 -15.22
C LYS A 112 7.72 11.27 -14.76
N LYS A 113 7.71 11.50 -13.44
CA LYS A 113 7.20 12.75 -12.84
C LYS A 113 8.28 13.84 -12.96
N ARG A 114 7.89 15.03 -13.45
CA ARG A 114 8.76 16.21 -13.49
C ARG A 114 9.13 16.66 -12.07
N PHE A 115 10.28 17.31 -11.94
CA PHE A 115 10.82 17.84 -10.69
C PHE A 115 10.92 16.79 -9.57
N SER A 116 11.12 15.52 -9.95
CA SER A 116 11.37 14.44 -9.00
C SER A 116 12.87 14.22 -8.87
N GLU A 117 13.43 14.52 -7.70
CA GLU A 117 14.86 14.29 -7.42
C GLU A 117 15.24 12.83 -7.62
N LYS A 118 14.37 11.90 -7.21
CA LYS A 118 14.55 10.46 -7.42
C LYS A 118 14.72 10.10 -8.90
N VAL A 119 13.91 10.70 -9.78
CA VAL A 119 14.01 10.50 -11.23
C VAL A 119 15.32 11.03 -11.77
N LEU A 120 15.75 12.21 -11.32
CA LEU A 120 17.00 12.81 -11.77
C LEU A 120 18.22 12.01 -11.30
N ALA A 121 18.19 11.49 -10.07
CA ALA A 121 19.22 10.61 -9.54
C ALA A 121 19.31 9.31 -10.36
N GLU A 122 18.19 8.69 -10.69
CA GLU A 122 18.15 7.51 -11.58
C GLU A 122 18.80 7.80 -12.94
N LEU A 123 18.41 8.91 -13.60
CA LEU A 123 18.96 9.27 -14.91
C LEU A 123 20.45 9.60 -14.86
N LYS A 124 20.91 10.22 -13.76
CA LYS A 124 22.34 10.47 -13.55
C LYS A 124 23.15 9.18 -13.45
N VAL A 125 22.59 8.15 -12.81
CA VAL A 125 23.21 6.81 -12.76
C VAL A 125 23.25 6.18 -14.15
N LEU A 126 22.19 6.31 -14.95
CA LEU A 126 22.19 5.79 -16.33
C LEU A 126 23.16 6.53 -17.26
N ASP A 127 23.40 7.81 -17.03
CA ASP A 127 24.29 8.68 -17.82
C ASP A 127 25.78 8.45 -17.52
N SER A 128 26.13 8.23 -16.25
CA SER A 128 27.53 8.25 -15.79
C SER A 128 27.96 7.06 -14.95
N GLY A 129 27.05 6.12 -14.70
CA GLY A 129 27.34 4.91 -13.92
C GLY A 129 28.17 3.91 -14.71
N ASP A 130 28.88 3.06 -13.98
CA ASP A 130 29.43 1.83 -14.54
C ASP A 130 28.31 0.82 -14.81
N LEU A 131 28.60 -0.19 -15.63
CA LEU A 131 27.61 -1.21 -16.00
C LEU A 131 26.97 -1.89 -14.76
N GLY A 132 27.72 -2.03 -13.67
CA GLY A 132 27.22 -2.55 -12.39
C GLY A 132 26.10 -1.69 -11.80
N ARG A 133 26.36 -0.40 -11.62
CA ARG A 133 25.37 0.57 -11.12
C ARG A 133 24.18 0.74 -12.05
N ILE A 134 24.41 0.74 -13.37
CA ILE A 134 23.34 0.82 -14.37
C ILE A 134 22.42 -0.41 -14.25
N THR A 135 23.00 -1.61 -14.14
CA THR A 135 22.23 -2.86 -13.98
C THR A 135 21.43 -2.85 -12.68
N GLU A 136 22.05 -2.47 -11.57
CA GLU A 136 21.39 -2.31 -10.26
C GLU A 136 20.21 -1.33 -10.35
N GLN A 137 20.42 -0.18 -11.02
CA GLN A 137 19.40 0.85 -11.22
C GLN A 137 18.21 0.35 -12.06
N TYR A 138 18.45 -0.43 -13.10
CA TYR A 138 17.37 -1.06 -13.88
C TYR A 138 16.57 -2.05 -13.03
N ILE A 139 17.24 -2.90 -12.23
CA ILE A 139 16.56 -3.83 -11.32
C ILE A 139 15.72 -3.07 -10.28
N ALA A 140 16.26 -1.98 -9.72
CA ALA A 140 15.53 -1.11 -8.80
C ALA A 140 14.30 -0.44 -9.46
N SER A 141 14.38 -0.10 -10.75
CA SER A 141 13.26 0.51 -11.48
C SER A 141 12.05 -0.40 -11.61
N GLY A 142 12.24 -1.73 -11.58
CA GLY A 142 11.17 -2.73 -11.61
C GLY A 142 10.30 -2.76 -10.35
N ARG A 143 10.77 -2.18 -9.24
CA ARG A 143 10.06 -2.16 -7.94
C ARG A 143 9.52 -3.54 -7.57
N TYR A 144 8.31 -3.63 -7.02
CA TYR A 144 7.66 -4.90 -6.65
C TYR A 144 7.33 -5.83 -7.81
N LYS A 145 7.36 -5.38 -9.09
CA LYS A 145 7.18 -6.28 -10.24
C LYS A 145 8.43 -7.13 -10.51
N GLY A 146 9.59 -6.63 -10.08
CA GLY A 146 10.88 -7.20 -10.42
C GLY A 146 11.26 -6.99 -11.88
N VAL A 147 12.46 -7.44 -12.23
CA VAL A 147 13.00 -7.35 -13.60
C VAL A 147 13.46 -8.74 -14.04
N LYS A 148 13.01 -9.16 -15.23
CA LYS A 148 13.42 -10.43 -15.82
C LYS A 148 14.88 -10.35 -16.28
N ARG A 149 15.67 -11.38 -15.97
CA ARG A 149 17.06 -11.50 -16.42
C ARG A 149 17.22 -11.34 -17.94
N SER A 150 16.26 -11.84 -18.72
CA SER A 150 16.29 -11.80 -20.18
C SER A 150 16.16 -10.39 -20.79
N ILE A 151 15.60 -9.41 -20.06
CA ILE A 151 15.43 -8.04 -20.59
C ILE A 151 16.66 -7.16 -20.33
N LEU A 152 17.53 -7.55 -19.38
CA LEU A 152 18.69 -6.74 -18.98
C LEU A 152 19.68 -6.50 -20.13
N PRO A 153 20.03 -7.48 -20.99
CA PRO A 153 20.92 -7.24 -22.13
C PRO A 153 20.42 -6.12 -23.06
N PHE A 154 19.10 -6.05 -23.30
CA PHE A 154 18.48 -5.01 -24.10
C PHE A 154 18.54 -3.64 -23.40
N LEU A 155 18.22 -3.59 -22.10
CA LEU A 155 18.20 -2.34 -21.33
C LEU A 155 19.59 -1.72 -21.14
N THR A 156 20.61 -2.56 -20.94
CA THR A 156 21.99 -2.09 -20.68
C THR A 156 22.87 -2.08 -21.92
N ASN A 157 22.36 -2.55 -23.07
CA ASN A 157 23.15 -2.78 -24.28
C ASN A 157 24.47 -3.55 -24.02
N ALA A 158 24.39 -4.60 -23.19
CA ALA A 158 25.58 -5.31 -22.70
C ALA A 158 25.52 -6.81 -23.01
N SER A 159 26.68 -7.43 -23.15
CA SER A 159 26.76 -8.87 -23.44
C SER A 159 26.26 -9.69 -22.25
N LYS A 160 25.58 -10.81 -22.53
CA LYS A 160 25.10 -11.75 -21.51
C LYS A 160 26.21 -12.14 -20.53
N LYS A 161 27.40 -12.49 -21.03
CA LYS A 161 28.56 -12.90 -20.21
C LYS A 161 28.99 -11.80 -19.21
N SER A 162 29.02 -10.54 -19.64
CA SER A 162 29.37 -9.42 -18.76
C SER A 162 28.31 -9.19 -17.67
N LEU A 163 27.03 -9.31 -18.04
CA LEU A 163 25.92 -9.15 -17.10
C LEU A 163 25.86 -10.28 -16.08
N GLU A 164 26.18 -11.52 -16.45
CA GLU A 164 26.23 -12.64 -15.50
C GLU A 164 27.20 -12.38 -14.36
N LYS A 165 28.41 -11.90 -14.67
CA LYS A 165 29.39 -11.55 -13.65
C LYS A 165 28.84 -10.49 -12.71
N ILE A 166 28.26 -9.43 -13.26
CA ILE A 166 27.68 -8.31 -12.51
C ILE A 166 26.51 -8.77 -11.63
N LEU A 167 25.61 -9.60 -12.16
CA LEU A 167 24.46 -10.12 -11.41
C LEU A 167 24.91 -10.99 -10.24
N ASN A 168 25.94 -11.83 -10.44
CA ASN A 168 26.53 -12.62 -9.37
C ASN A 168 27.18 -11.73 -8.30
N ASP A 169 27.93 -10.71 -8.71
CA ASP A 169 28.57 -9.76 -7.79
C ASP A 169 27.52 -8.97 -6.97
N LEU A 170 26.46 -8.49 -7.60
CA LEU A 170 25.34 -7.80 -6.94
C LEU A 170 24.56 -8.71 -5.99
N ALA A 171 24.36 -9.98 -6.37
CA ALA A 171 23.70 -10.97 -5.53
C ALA A 171 24.57 -11.34 -4.31
N ALA A 172 25.89 -11.50 -4.50
CA ALA A 172 26.84 -11.74 -3.41
C ALA A 172 26.87 -10.57 -2.41
N GLN A 173 26.74 -9.33 -2.89
CA GLN A 173 26.60 -8.13 -2.06
C GLN A 173 25.19 -7.97 -1.44
N LYS A 174 24.26 -8.90 -1.68
CA LYS A 174 22.86 -8.85 -1.24
C LYS A 174 22.09 -7.61 -1.72
N LYS A 175 22.54 -6.96 -2.80
CA LYS A 175 21.86 -5.82 -3.41
C LYS A 175 20.64 -6.22 -4.23
N ILE A 176 20.69 -7.42 -4.80
CA ILE A 176 19.60 -8.00 -5.57
C ILE A 176 19.29 -9.42 -5.09
N THR A 177 18.07 -9.86 -5.33
CA THR A 177 17.60 -11.19 -4.96
C THR A 177 16.79 -11.79 -6.10
N LEU A 178 17.15 -13.01 -6.48
CA LEU A 178 16.39 -13.80 -7.45
C LEU A 178 15.23 -14.48 -6.71
N PHE A 179 14.04 -13.89 -6.79
CA PHE A 179 12.87 -14.40 -6.07
C PHE A 179 12.06 -15.42 -6.88
N ASP A 180 12.27 -15.47 -8.20
CA ASP A 180 11.71 -16.49 -9.07
C ASP A 180 12.78 -17.03 -10.02
N LYS A 181 13.21 -18.27 -9.75
CA LYS A 181 14.23 -18.97 -10.56
C LYS A 181 13.72 -19.36 -11.94
N GLU A 182 12.43 -19.66 -12.09
CA GLU A 182 11.83 -20.14 -13.33
C GLU A 182 11.73 -19.01 -14.36
N SER A 183 11.16 -17.85 -13.96
CA SER A 183 11.06 -16.69 -14.86
C SER A 183 12.27 -15.76 -14.81
N GLY A 184 13.25 -16.05 -13.94
CA GLY A 184 14.48 -15.27 -13.80
C GLY A 184 14.24 -13.85 -13.28
N LEU A 185 13.35 -13.66 -12.29
CA LEU A 185 12.99 -12.32 -11.79
C LEU A 185 13.87 -11.88 -10.62
N PHE A 186 14.54 -10.75 -10.81
CA PHE A 186 15.30 -10.07 -9.77
C PHE A 186 14.47 -8.99 -9.09
N LEU A 187 14.68 -8.85 -7.78
CA LEU A 187 14.19 -7.75 -6.97
C LEU A 187 15.36 -7.06 -6.27
N HIS A 188 15.32 -5.74 -6.19
CA HIS A 188 16.33 -4.95 -5.47
C HIS A 188 16.09 -5.01 -3.95
N ALA A 189 17.16 -4.99 -3.16
CA ALA A 189 17.15 -5.12 -1.70
C ALA A 189 16.21 -4.12 -1.00
N ASP A 190 16.21 -2.85 -1.40
CA ASP A 190 15.30 -1.84 -0.86
C ASP A 190 13.82 -2.22 -0.96
N PHE A 191 13.40 -2.82 -2.08
CA PHE A 191 12.01 -3.24 -2.27
C PHE A 191 11.71 -4.55 -1.57
N LEU A 192 12.71 -5.44 -1.47
CA LEU A 192 12.62 -6.64 -0.65
C LEU A 192 12.39 -6.28 0.81
N GLY A 193 13.21 -5.40 1.39
CA GLY A 193 13.07 -4.91 2.76
C GLY A 193 11.72 -4.25 3.01
N LYS A 194 11.31 -3.32 2.15
CA LYS A 194 9.98 -2.67 2.24
C LYS A 194 8.82 -3.65 2.17
N ALA A 195 8.90 -4.66 1.30
CA ALA A 195 7.87 -5.68 1.19
C ALA A 195 7.80 -6.58 2.44
N ARG A 196 8.96 -6.93 3.01
CA ARG A 196 9.06 -7.66 4.28
C ARG A 196 8.44 -6.86 5.44
N ASP A 197 8.80 -5.59 5.55
CA ASP A 197 8.28 -4.69 6.59
C ASP A 197 6.76 -4.50 6.46
N GLU A 198 6.23 -4.43 5.24
CA GLU A 198 4.80 -4.30 5.00
C GLU A 198 4.04 -5.55 5.49
N ILE A 199 4.56 -6.76 5.21
CA ILE A 199 3.98 -8.02 5.70
C ILE A 199 3.96 -8.06 7.22
N THR A 200 5.11 -7.81 7.87
CA THR A 200 5.22 -7.90 9.34
C THR A 200 4.36 -6.84 10.03
N LYS A 201 4.29 -5.63 9.46
CA LYS A 201 3.44 -4.55 9.94
C LYS A 201 1.95 -4.93 9.89
N ILE A 202 1.47 -5.47 8.77
CA ILE A 202 0.06 -5.88 8.65
C ILE A 202 -0.29 -6.97 9.66
N LEU A 203 0.60 -7.95 9.86
CA LEU A 203 0.39 -9.00 10.86
C LEU A 203 0.39 -8.44 12.29
N ALA A 204 1.30 -7.52 12.61
CA ALA A 204 1.35 -6.87 13.92
C ALA A 204 0.07 -6.05 14.20
N GLU A 205 -0.39 -5.28 13.22
CA GLU A 205 -1.64 -4.51 13.30
C GLU A 205 -2.83 -5.44 13.52
N TYR A 206 -2.92 -6.53 12.75
CA TYR A 206 -4.00 -7.49 12.87
C TYR A 206 -4.03 -8.19 14.23
N HIS A 207 -2.88 -8.60 14.78
CA HIS A 207 -2.83 -9.23 16.11
C HIS A 207 -3.22 -8.28 17.24
N ARG A 208 -2.86 -7.00 17.12
CA ARG A 208 -3.27 -5.97 18.09
C ARG A 208 -4.78 -5.72 18.03
N ASP A 209 -5.36 -5.71 16.84
CA ASP A 209 -6.80 -5.50 16.67
C ASP A 209 -7.63 -6.74 17.02
N PHE A 210 -7.07 -7.94 16.85
CA PHE A 210 -7.74 -9.21 17.10
C PHE A 210 -6.88 -10.20 17.92
N PRO A 211 -6.60 -9.94 19.21
CA PRO A 211 -5.70 -10.76 20.03
C PRO A 211 -6.13 -12.23 20.15
N LEU A 212 -7.45 -12.48 20.10
CA LEU A 212 -8.02 -13.82 20.23
C LEU A 212 -7.91 -14.68 18.97
N LYS A 213 -7.61 -14.08 17.81
CA LYS A 213 -7.48 -14.82 16.56
C LYS A 213 -6.09 -15.41 16.43
N GLY A 214 -6.02 -16.64 15.93
CA GLY A 214 -4.75 -17.36 15.78
C GLY A 214 -3.78 -16.78 14.75
N GLY A 215 -4.29 -16.00 13.80
CA GLY A 215 -3.49 -15.30 12.80
C GLY A 215 -4.38 -14.81 11.66
N LEU A 216 -3.74 -14.34 10.60
CA LEU A 216 -4.38 -13.79 9.41
C LEU A 216 -4.36 -14.82 8.28
N LEU A 217 -5.45 -14.92 7.50
CA LEU A 217 -5.47 -15.80 6.32
C LEU A 217 -4.46 -15.33 5.29
N LYS A 218 -3.74 -16.27 4.66
CA LYS A 218 -2.68 -16.01 3.69
C LYS A 218 -3.16 -15.12 2.53
N GLU A 219 -4.34 -15.42 2.00
CA GLU A 219 -4.92 -14.67 0.89
C GLU A 219 -5.43 -13.28 1.31
N GLU A 220 -5.91 -13.15 2.54
CA GLU A 220 -6.31 -11.87 3.12
C GLU A 220 -5.08 -10.97 3.39
N LEU A 221 -3.97 -11.56 3.85
CA LEU A 221 -2.71 -10.83 3.95
C LEU A 221 -2.27 -10.33 2.58
N ARG A 222 -2.33 -11.19 1.54
CA ARG A 222 -1.93 -10.84 0.17
C ARG A 222 -2.73 -9.67 -0.39
N SER A 223 -4.05 -9.69 -0.21
CA SER A 223 -4.94 -8.65 -0.75
C SER A 223 -4.75 -7.28 -0.09
N ARG A 224 -4.22 -7.24 1.15
CA ARG A 224 -3.90 -5.98 1.86
C ARG A 224 -2.57 -5.34 1.43
N LEU A 225 -1.74 -6.03 0.66
CA LEU A 225 -0.44 -5.51 0.21
C LEU A 225 -0.59 -4.59 -1.00
N LYS A 226 0.22 -3.53 -1.07
CA LYS A 226 0.27 -2.61 -2.23
C LYS A 226 0.69 -3.26 -3.56
N TRP A 227 1.23 -4.47 -3.48
CA TRP A 227 1.78 -5.24 -4.59
C TRP A 227 1.09 -6.61 -4.70
N SER A 228 -0.17 -6.68 -4.30
CA SER A 228 -1.01 -7.90 -4.33
C SER A 228 -0.92 -8.69 -5.63
N ASP A 229 -0.76 -8.03 -6.77
CA ASP A 229 -0.69 -8.65 -8.10
C ASP A 229 0.53 -9.58 -8.29
N ASN A 230 1.59 -9.41 -7.50
CA ASN A 230 2.79 -10.25 -7.61
C ASN A 230 2.74 -11.44 -6.62
N GLN A 231 1.97 -12.46 -6.99
CA GLN A 231 1.83 -13.68 -6.18
C GLN A 231 3.16 -14.42 -5.99
N LYS A 232 4.05 -14.41 -6.99
CA LYS A 232 5.36 -15.06 -6.92
C LYS A 232 6.24 -14.42 -5.85
N LEU A 233 6.30 -13.08 -5.82
CA LEU A 233 7.01 -12.35 -4.77
C LEU A 233 6.41 -12.61 -3.39
N PHE A 234 5.09 -12.68 -3.29
CA PHE A 234 4.41 -12.93 -2.02
C PHE A 234 4.78 -14.30 -1.44
N ASN A 235 4.67 -15.35 -2.26
CA ASN A 235 5.03 -16.70 -1.86
C ASN A 235 6.52 -16.81 -1.48
N TYR A 236 7.40 -16.18 -2.27
CA TYR A 236 8.83 -16.13 -1.96
C TYR A 236 9.09 -15.49 -0.59
N LEU A 237 8.49 -14.33 -0.31
CA LEU A 237 8.67 -13.61 0.95
C LEU A 237 8.07 -14.35 2.15
N VAL A 238 6.90 -14.97 1.99
CA VAL A 238 6.30 -15.78 3.06
C VAL A 238 7.20 -16.96 3.41
N ASN A 239 7.67 -17.71 2.41
CA ASN A 239 8.58 -18.83 2.64
C ASN A 239 9.88 -18.38 3.32
N GLN A 240 10.48 -17.28 2.84
CA GLN A 240 11.68 -16.70 3.44
C GLN A 240 11.44 -16.29 4.90
N LEU A 241 10.33 -15.61 5.21
CA LEU A 241 10.02 -15.17 6.58
C LEU A 241 9.70 -16.34 7.52
N VAL A 242 9.18 -17.46 6.99
CA VAL A 242 8.97 -18.70 7.74
C VAL A 242 10.31 -19.38 8.04
N GLU A 243 11.18 -19.53 7.04
CA GLU A 243 12.53 -20.09 7.19
C GLU A 243 13.35 -19.29 8.21
N GLU A 244 13.29 -17.96 8.13
CA GLU A 244 13.94 -17.04 9.06
C GLU A 244 13.24 -16.94 10.42
N ASN A 245 12.19 -17.73 10.67
CA ASN A 245 11.47 -17.77 11.95
C ASN A 245 10.84 -16.42 12.37
N VAL A 246 10.56 -15.52 11.43
CA VAL A 246 9.88 -14.24 11.71
C VAL A 246 8.38 -14.46 11.82
N ILE A 247 7.83 -15.27 10.93
CA ILE A 247 6.42 -15.67 10.91
C ILE A 247 6.30 -17.19 11.03
N VAL A 248 5.15 -17.65 11.50
CA VAL A 248 4.76 -19.06 11.55
C VAL A 248 3.56 -19.23 10.64
N GLN A 249 3.63 -20.24 9.78
CA GLN A 249 2.53 -20.65 8.93
C GLN A 249 1.89 -21.93 9.48
N GLU A 250 0.59 -21.85 9.78
CA GLU A 250 -0.24 -22.97 10.21
C GLU A 250 -1.35 -23.16 9.16
N ARG A 251 -1.14 -24.08 8.22
CA ARG A 251 -2.00 -24.25 7.03
C ARG A 251 -2.10 -22.95 6.21
N GLU A 252 -3.29 -22.35 6.17
CA GLU A 252 -3.59 -21.10 5.47
C GLU A 252 -3.48 -19.86 6.38
N ILE A 253 -3.10 -20.03 7.65
CA ILE A 253 -3.00 -18.96 8.62
C ILE A 253 -1.54 -18.57 8.80
N LEU A 254 -1.27 -17.27 8.77
CA LEU A 254 0.02 -16.66 9.02
C LEU A 254 -0.04 -15.83 10.30
N ARG A 255 0.96 -15.97 11.16
CA ARG A 255 1.12 -15.17 12.37
C ARG A 255 2.58 -14.84 12.61
N LEU A 256 2.87 -13.69 13.21
CA LEU A 256 4.18 -13.43 13.82
C LEU A 256 4.53 -14.53 14.83
N LYS A 257 5.81 -14.94 14.86
CA LYS A 257 6.28 -16.00 15.77
C LYS A 257 5.98 -15.73 17.25
N GLY A 258 6.03 -14.45 17.65
CA GLY A 258 5.74 -14.01 19.02
C GLY A 258 4.26 -14.08 19.42
N HIS A 259 3.33 -14.24 18.49
CA HIS A 259 1.89 -14.30 18.80
C HIS A 259 1.49 -15.72 19.22
N ARG A 260 1.04 -15.90 20.47
CA ARG A 260 0.58 -17.19 21.00
C ARG A 260 -0.85 -17.08 21.54
N VAL A 261 -1.74 -17.91 21.00
CA VAL A 261 -3.18 -17.99 21.36
C VAL A 261 -3.42 -18.68 22.71
N THR A 262 -2.41 -19.30 23.33
CA THR A 262 -2.60 -19.96 24.63
C THR A 262 -3.01 -18.97 25.73
N LEU A 263 -2.50 -17.74 25.69
CA LEU A 263 -3.02 -16.61 26.49
C LEU A 263 -4.49 -16.29 26.15
N ALA A 264 -4.86 -16.37 24.86
CA ALA A 264 -6.21 -16.10 24.40
C ALA A 264 -7.24 -17.17 24.80
N ARG A 265 -6.88 -18.45 24.99
CA ARG A 265 -7.83 -19.49 25.46
C ARG A 265 -8.26 -19.30 26.92
N ASP A 266 -7.33 -18.88 27.77
CA ASP A 266 -7.66 -18.52 29.15
C ASP A 266 -8.47 -17.21 29.17
N GLN A 267 -8.12 -16.25 28.31
CA GLN A 267 -8.93 -15.05 28.10
C GLN A 267 -10.32 -15.35 27.52
N GLU A 268 -10.51 -16.35 26.66
CA GLU A 268 -11.83 -16.74 26.12
C GLU A 268 -12.72 -17.31 27.23
N LYS A 269 -12.17 -18.14 28.12
CA LYS A 269 -12.90 -18.61 29.31
C LYS A 269 -13.29 -17.47 30.24
N VAL A 270 -12.37 -16.52 30.44
CA VAL A 270 -12.64 -15.30 31.22
C VAL A 270 -13.69 -14.44 30.51
N ARG A 271 -13.63 -14.31 29.17
CA ARG A 271 -14.58 -13.57 28.34
C ARG A 271 -15.98 -14.14 28.48
N SER A 272 -16.13 -15.46 28.31
CA SER A 272 -17.42 -16.14 28.48
C SER A 272 -17.96 -15.99 29.89
N LYS A 273 -17.10 -16.04 30.92
CA LYS A 273 -17.51 -15.78 32.31
C LYS A 273 -17.97 -14.33 32.52
N ILE A 274 -17.25 -13.34 31.98
CA ILE A 274 -17.65 -11.93 32.05
C ILE A 274 -19.01 -11.74 31.36
N GLU A 275 -19.16 -12.28 30.16
CA GLU A 275 -20.41 -12.20 29.40
C GLU A 275 -21.58 -12.84 30.19
N GLU A 276 -21.38 -14.02 30.75
CA GLU A 276 -22.36 -14.73 31.56
C GLU A 276 -22.76 -13.93 32.82
N ILE A 277 -21.79 -13.32 33.51
CA ILE A 277 -22.03 -12.46 34.68
C ILE A 277 -22.92 -11.28 34.31
N TYR A 278 -22.61 -10.57 33.23
CA TYR A 278 -23.39 -9.40 32.79
C TYR A 278 -24.75 -9.80 32.20
N LEU A 279 -24.86 -10.97 31.56
CA LEU A 279 -26.13 -11.48 31.07
C LEU A 279 -27.05 -11.89 32.22
N LYS A 280 -26.53 -12.60 33.24
CA LYS A 280 -27.29 -12.99 34.44
C LYS A 280 -27.63 -11.80 35.34
N GLY A 281 -26.75 -10.80 35.41
CA GLY A 281 -26.98 -9.57 36.19
C GLY A 281 -28.12 -8.71 35.65
N GLY A 282 -28.48 -8.86 34.36
CA GLY A 282 -29.62 -8.16 33.78
C GLY A 282 -29.52 -6.65 33.95
N LEU A 283 -30.56 -6.04 34.53
CA LEU A 283 -30.62 -4.58 34.79
C LEU A 283 -29.96 -4.15 36.11
N GLN A 284 -29.38 -5.09 36.84
CA GLN A 284 -28.63 -4.84 38.08
C GLN A 284 -27.28 -5.55 38.04
N PRO A 285 -26.42 -5.29 37.04
CA PRO A 285 -25.14 -5.98 36.94
C PRO A 285 -24.18 -5.54 38.07
N PRO A 286 -23.20 -6.40 38.42
CA PRO A 286 -22.11 -6.01 39.30
C PRO A 286 -21.25 -4.91 38.65
N TYR A 287 -20.52 -4.16 39.48
CA TYR A 287 -19.54 -3.20 38.99
C TYR A 287 -18.33 -3.92 38.41
N PHE A 288 -17.67 -3.34 37.41
CA PHE A 288 -16.54 -4.02 36.78
C PHE A 288 -15.39 -4.27 37.78
N ARG A 289 -15.17 -3.38 38.76
CA ARG A 289 -14.25 -3.64 39.89
C ARG A 289 -14.57 -4.94 40.64
N GLU A 290 -15.83 -5.22 40.93
CA GLU A 290 -16.28 -6.44 41.63
C GLU A 290 -16.08 -7.69 40.75
N VAL A 291 -16.26 -7.55 39.43
CA VAL A 291 -16.01 -8.61 38.46
C VAL A 291 -14.51 -8.90 38.35
N LYS A 292 -13.69 -7.85 38.36
CA LYS A 292 -12.22 -7.93 38.32
C LYS A 292 -11.65 -8.66 39.54
N GLU A 293 -12.15 -8.35 40.74
CA GLU A 293 -11.76 -9.05 41.97
C GLU A 293 -12.09 -10.55 41.93
N LYS A 294 -13.25 -10.93 41.36
CA LYS A 294 -13.65 -12.34 41.20
C LYS A 294 -12.83 -13.10 40.15
N LEU A 295 -12.25 -12.40 39.17
CA LEU A 295 -11.53 -13.00 38.06
C LEU A 295 -10.00 -12.97 38.23
N GLY A 296 -9.48 -12.21 39.21
CA GLY A 296 -8.10 -12.30 39.70
C GLY A 296 -6.98 -11.98 38.70
N GLY A 297 -7.29 -11.32 37.57
CA GLY A 297 -6.35 -11.13 36.46
C GLY A 297 -6.11 -9.67 36.06
N SER A 298 -4.86 -9.34 35.70
CA SER A 298 -4.46 -8.07 35.06
C SER A 298 -5.13 -7.84 33.72
N ASP A 299 -5.50 -8.92 33.03
CA ASP A 299 -5.98 -8.89 31.63
C ASP A 299 -7.48 -8.55 31.52
N ALA A 300 -8.19 -8.43 32.64
CA ALA A 300 -9.62 -8.17 32.64
C ALA A 300 -9.97 -6.80 32.01
N ASP A 301 -9.13 -5.78 32.23
CA ASP A 301 -9.34 -4.43 31.68
C ASP A 301 -9.21 -4.40 30.15
N GLU A 302 -8.19 -5.07 29.61
CA GLU A 302 -8.00 -5.20 28.15
C GLU A 302 -9.15 -5.98 27.53
N LEU A 303 -9.57 -7.07 28.17
CA LEU A 303 -10.68 -7.89 27.69
C LEU A 303 -12.03 -7.14 27.72
N LEU A 304 -12.27 -6.33 28.74
CA LEU A 304 -13.44 -5.45 28.81
C LEU A 304 -13.45 -4.45 27.65
N GLN A 305 -12.32 -3.81 27.37
CA GLN A 305 -12.18 -2.87 26.24
C GLN A 305 -12.50 -3.57 24.91
N VAL A 306 -11.98 -4.78 24.71
CA VAL A 306 -12.30 -5.59 23.52
C VAL A 306 -13.78 -5.92 23.46
N MET A 307 -14.41 -6.36 24.55
CA MET A 307 -15.85 -6.70 24.59
C MET A 307 -16.77 -5.49 24.34
N VAL A 308 -16.34 -4.29 24.75
CA VAL A 308 -17.06 -3.04 24.45
C VAL A 308 -16.88 -2.64 22.98
N LYS A 309 -15.65 -2.77 22.44
CA LYS A 309 -15.35 -2.50 21.02
C LYS A 309 -16.10 -3.46 20.08
N ASP A 310 -16.18 -4.73 20.45
CA ASP A 310 -16.96 -5.78 19.75
C ASP A 310 -18.49 -5.57 19.91
N GLY A 311 -18.91 -4.68 20.82
CA GLY A 311 -20.31 -4.36 21.07
C GLY A 311 -21.07 -5.49 21.77
N ILE A 312 -20.40 -6.35 22.54
CA ILE A 312 -21.05 -7.33 23.42
C ILE A 312 -21.52 -6.65 24.69
N LEU A 313 -20.66 -5.81 25.26
CA LEU A 313 -20.95 -4.98 26.43
C LEU A 313 -21.14 -3.52 26.02
N VAL A 314 -21.99 -2.82 26.75
CA VAL A 314 -22.31 -1.41 26.56
C VAL A 314 -21.92 -0.67 27.82
N LYS A 315 -21.05 0.34 27.69
CA LYS A 315 -20.68 1.23 28.78
C LYS A 315 -21.80 2.25 29.00
N VAL A 316 -22.42 2.22 30.17
CA VAL A 316 -23.51 3.14 30.54
C VAL A 316 -22.98 4.35 31.29
N LYS A 317 -22.17 4.14 32.34
CA LYS A 317 -21.56 5.21 33.13
C LYS A 317 -20.34 4.71 33.88
N GLU A 318 -19.21 5.40 33.79
CA GLU A 318 -17.99 5.10 34.56
C GLU A 318 -17.61 3.60 34.53
N ASP A 319 -17.76 2.89 35.65
CA ASP A 319 -17.41 1.48 35.84
C ASP A 319 -18.63 0.54 35.66
N LEU A 320 -19.74 1.07 35.15
CA LEU A 320 -21.01 0.38 34.97
C LEU A 320 -21.23 -0.01 33.50
N TYR A 321 -21.23 -1.32 33.28
CA TYR A 321 -21.38 -1.95 31.96
C TYR A 321 -22.60 -2.86 31.97
N PHE A 322 -23.22 -3.04 30.80
CA PHE A 322 -24.37 -3.92 30.63
C PHE A 322 -24.20 -4.77 29.38
N HIS A 323 -24.80 -5.96 29.39
CA HIS A 323 -24.88 -6.78 28.19
C HIS A 323 -25.78 -6.10 27.14
N ARG A 324 -25.34 -6.07 25.88
CA ARG A 324 -26.08 -5.40 24.78
C ARG A 324 -27.51 -5.90 24.64
N ASN A 325 -27.72 -7.22 24.69
CA ASN A 325 -29.07 -7.81 24.62
C ASN A 325 -30.01 -7.27 25.71
N VAL A 326 -29.50 -7.00 26.90
CA VAL A 326 -30.29 -6.46 28.02
C VAL A 326 -30.66 -5.01 27.75
N ILE A 327 -29.70 -4.18 27.32
CA ILE A 327 -29.93 -2.76 27.00
C ILE A 327 -30.89 -2.61 25.82
N GLU A 328 -30.72 -3.40 24.76
CA GLU A 328 -31.64 -3.38 23.61
C GLU A 328 -33.04 -3.88 23.99
N GLY A 329 -33.14 -4.88 24.87
CA GLY A 329 -34.41 -5.32 25.44
C GLY A 329 -35.12 -4.21 26.22
N LEU A 330 -34.39 -3.50 27.09
CA LEU A 330 -34.93 -2.37 27.85
C LEU A 330 -35.30 -1.20 26.94
N ARG A 331 -34.47 -0.89 25.94
CA ARG A 331 -34.73 0.15 24.96
C ARG A 331 -36.07 -0.06 24.25
N LYS A 332 -36.35 -1.30 23.83
CA LYS A 332 -37.63 -1.65 23.20
C LYS A 332 -38.81 -1.40 24.14
N LYS A 333 -38.73 -1.87 25.39
CA LYS A 333 -39.78 -1.66 26.40
C LYS A 333 -40.01 -0.17 26.70
N LEU A 334 -38.94 0.61 26.80
CA LEU A 334 -39.02 2.04 27.05
C LEU A 334 -39.70 2.79 25.89
N ILE A 335 -39.34 2.47 24.64
CA ILE A 335 -39.96 3.08 23.45
C ILE A 335 -41.44 2.72 23.38
N GLU A 336 -41.81 1.47 23.67
CA GLU A 336 -43.20 1.02 23.68
C GLU A 336 -44.03 1.77 24.74
N PHE A 337 -43.51 1.88 25.96
CA PHE A 337 -44.15 2.64 27.03
C PHE A 337 -44.33 4.12 26.66
N LEU A 338 -43.29 4.78 26.13
CA LEU A 338 -43.36 6.19 25.75
C LEU A 338 -44.31 6.43 24.57
N ARG A 339 -44.51 5.45 23.68
CA ARG A 339 -45.52 5.55 22.61
C ARG A 339 -46.96 5.47 23.15
N GLN A 340 -47.18 4.72 24.22
CA GLN A 340 -48.50 4.55 24.83
C GLN A 340 -48.84 5.67 25.80
N ASN A 341 -47.88 6.08 26.65
CA ASN A 341 -48.11 7.03 27.74
C ASN A 341 -47.57 8.44 27.45
N GLY A 342 -46.79 8.63 26.38
CA GLY A 342 -46.23 9.92 25.94
C GLY A 342 -44.97 10.36 26.70
N GLU A 343 -44.96 10.19 28.02
CA GLU A 343 -43.86 10.57 28.91
C GLU A 343 -43.60 9.51 29.99
N ILE A 344 -42.44 9.57 30.62
CA ILE A 344 -42.08 8.70 31.75
C ILE A 344 -41.33 9.50 32.81
N ASP A 345 -41.71 9.34 34.07
CA ASP A 345 -40.98 9.87 35.21
C ASP A 345 -39.97 8.86 35.80
N THR A 346 -39.17 9.30 36.78
CA THR A 346 -38.17 8.42 37.39
C THR A 346 -38.79 7.27 38.20
N PRO A 347 -39.85 7.48 39.01
CA PRO A 347 -40.61 6.39 39.65
C PRO A 347 -41.17 5.34 38.68
N GLU A 348 -41.81 5.74 37.58
CA GLU A 348 -42.38 4.85 36.57
C GLU A 348 -41.30 4.02 35.89
N PHE A 349 -40.17 4.64 35.54
CA PHE A 349 -39.03 3.92 34.98
C PHE A 349 -38.40 2.94 35.98
N LYS A 350 -38.40 3.28 37.27
CA LYS A 350 -38.00 2.34 38.33
C LYS A 350 -38.93 1.14 38.38
N SER A 351 -40.25 1.36 38.32
CA SER A 351 -41.25 0.28 38.29
C SER A 351 -41.11 -0.61 37.04
N MET A 352 -40.82 -0.02 35.88
CA MET A 352 -40.57 -0.77 34.62
C MET A 352 -39.33 -1.66 34.68
N THR A 353 -38.25 -1.13 35.26
CA THR A 353 -36.96 -1.83 35.31
C THR A 353 -36.84 -2.79 36.49
N ASN A 354 -37.65 -2.58 37.53
CA ASN A 354 -37.49 -3.15 38.87
C ASN A 354 -36.04 -3.03 39.40
N ALA A 355 -35.33 -2.00 38.93
CA ALA A 355 -33.93 -1.77 39.25
C ALA A 355 -33.81 -0.85 40.47
N SER A 356 -32.73 -1.00 41.26
CA SER A 356 -32.46 -0.05 42.33
C SER A 356 -32.08 1.33 41.74
N ARG A 357 -32.28 2.40 42.52
CA ARG A 357 -32.00 3.79 42.10
C ARG A 357 -30.57 3.96 41.58
N LYS A 358 -29.64 3.14 42.09
CA LYS A 358 -28.23 3.03 41.68
C LYS A 358 -28.06 2.77 40.17
N TYR A 359 -28.97 1.99 39.56
CA TYR A 359 -28.92 1.62 38.14
C TYR A 359 -29.92 2.41 37.29
N THR A 360 -31.09 2.74 37.86
CA THR A 360 -32.17 3.47 37.18
C THR A 360 -31.71 4.83 36.63
N ILE A 361 -30.99 5.62 37.43
CA ILE A 361 -30.54 6.97 37.03
C ILE A 361 -29.49 6.89 35.90
N PRO A 362 -28.40 6.10 36.02
CA PRO A 362 -27.44 5.94 34.92
C PRO A 362 -28.07 5.44 33.61
N LEU A 363 -29.04 4.52 33.69
CA LEU A 363 -29.74 4.02 32.50
C LEU A 363 -30.56 5.11 31.81
N LEU A 364 -31.25 5.96 32.57
CA LEU A 364 -31.97 7.11 32.02
C LEU A 364 -31.01 8.11 31.37
N GLU A 365 -29.91 8.45 32.04
CA GLU A 365 -28.86 9.32 31.49
C GLU A 365 -28.28 8.74 30.19
N TYR A 366 -28.07 7.42 30.12
CA TYR A 366 -27.59 6.75 28.93
C TYR A 366 -28.60 6.82 27.77
N PHE A 367 -29.90 6.67 28.03
CA PHE A 367 -30.92 6.84 26.99
C PHE A 367 -31.07 8.29 26.52
N ASP A 368 -30.80 9.26 27.40
CA ASP A 368 -30.74 10.68 27.02
C ASP A 368 -29.52 10.94 26.12
N HIS A 369 -28.33 10.44 26.48
CA HIS A 369 -27.09 10.59 25.69
C HIS A 369 -27.14 9.85 24.35
N SER A 370 -27.74 8.65 24.33
CA SER A 370 -27.96 7.87 23.10
C SER A 370 -29.13 8.37 22.26
N GLN A 371 -29.69 9.55 22.61
CA GLN A 371 -30.74 10.25 21.88
C GLN A 371 -32.05 9.47 21.74
N VAL A 372 -32.31 8.52 22.63
CA VAL A 372 -33.59 7.80 22.70
C VAL A 372 -34.64 8.66 23.40
N THR A 373 -34.26 9.29 24.52
CA THR A 373 -35.14 10.14 25.32
C THR A 373 -34.61 11.58 25.41
N VAL A 374 -35.49 12.52 25.74
CA VAL A 374 -35.15 13.90 26.09
C VAL A 374 -35.81 14.24 27.42
N ARG A 375 -35.03 14.81 28.34
CA ARG A 375 -35.54 15.27 29.64
C ARG A 375 -36.23 16.63 29.50
N VAL A 376 -37.48 16.70 29.96
CA VAL A 376 -38.31 17.91 30.03
C VAL A 376 -38.80 18.05 31.47
N GLY A 377 -38.14 18.92 32.26
CA GLY A 377 -38.35 19.00 33.70
C GLY A 377 -37.98 17.70 34.42
N ASP A 378 -38.95 17.11 35.12
CA ASP A 378 -38.79 15.85 35.87
C ASP A 378 -39.16 14.60 35.06
N LYS A 379 -39.68 14.79 33.85
CA LYS A 379 -40.14 13.70 32.97
C LYS A 379 -39.24 13.57 31.74
N ARG A 380 -39.37 12.45 31.06
CA ARG A 380 -38.68 12.16 29.80
C ARG A 380 -39.67 11.78 28.73
N ILE A 381 -39.48 12.35 27.55
CA ILE A 381 -40.29 12.06 26.37
C ILE A 381 -39.45 11.35 25.31
N LEU A 382 -40.12 10.61 24.43
CA LEU A 382 -39.46 10.00 23.27
C LEU A 382 -38.97 11.10 22.34
N ARG A 383 -37.70 11.06 21.95
CA ARG A 383 -37.15 12.02 21.00
C ARG A 383 -37.78 11.77 19.63
N LYS A 384 -38.53 12.75 19.10
CA LYS A 384 -38.97 12.72 17.70
C LYS A 384 -37.73 12.83 16.81
N LYS A 385 -37.59 11.89 15.87
CA LYS A 385 -36.53 11.90 14.87
C LYS A 385 -36.65 13.11 13.95
#